data_AF-A0A3C2ARY1-F1
#
_entry.id   AF-A0A3C2ARY1-F1
#
_cell.length_a   1.000
_cell.length_b   1.000
_cell.length_c   1.000
_cell.angle_alpha   90.00
_cell.angle_beta   90.00
_cell.angle_gamma   90.00
#
_symmetry.space_group_name_H-M   'P 1'
#
loop_
_entity.id
_entity.type
_entity.pdbx_description
1 polymer ?
#
loop_
_entity_poly.entity_id
_entity_poly.type
_entity_poly.pdbx_seq_one_letter_code
_entity_poly.pdbx_strand_id
1 'polypeptide(L)'
;MDPNQRKELLIKAMAEGMSYAEYTALNKQLAKEGKTTGSQNEAYVNYTKLGAARLKRWEKMYTPTEEFLQPLATRMHRGEQWLVFSETWCGDAAHNLPFIAKWAEALGIELRVILRDENLDLMDGFLTGDRRSIPKLVRLSSDFQILSTW
;
A
#
# COMPACT_ATOMS: atom_id res chain seq x y z
N MET A 1 17.96 2.58 -11.91
CA MET A 1 17.69 1.14 -11.93
C MET A 1 17.34 0.73 -13.35
N ASP A 2 17.89 -0.38 -13.82
CA ASP A 2 17.59 -0.96 -15.14
C ASP A 2 16.10 -1.38 -15.24
N PRO A 3 15.41 -1.19 -16.38
CA PRO A 3 14.01 -1.56 -16.52
C PRO A 3 13.69 -3.04 -16.29
N ASN A 4 14.57 -3.97 -16.68
CA ASN A 4 14.36 -5.41 -16.47
C ASN A 4 14.54 -5.75 -14.99
N GLN A 5 15.59 -5.23 -14.37
CA GLN A 5 15.81 -5.38 -12.92
C GLN A 5 14.61 -4.87 -12.11
N ARG A 6 14.05 -3.70 -12.48
CA ARG A 6 12.86 -3.15 -11.82
C ARG A 6 11.64 -4.07 -12.00
N LYS A 7 11.46 -4.62 -13.19
CA LYS A 7 10.35 -5.54 -13.47
C LYS A 7 10.46 -6.80 -12.61
N GLU A 8 11.65 -7.38 -12.48
CA GLU A 8 11.89 -8.55 -11.62
C GLU A 8 11.56 -8.26 -10.15
N LEU A 9 11.98 -7.08 -9.64
CA LEU A 9 11.66 -6.65 -8.28
C LEU A 9 10.16 -6.41 -8.09
N LEU A 10 9.44 -5.87 -9.09
CA LEU A 10 7.98 -5.73 -9.03
C LEU A 10 7.26 -7.08 -9.00
N ILE A 11 7.72 -8.04 -9.80
CA ILE A 11 7.19 -9.42 -9.78
C ILE A 11 7.37 -10.03 -8.40
N LYS A 12 8.59 -9.93 -7.84
CA LYS A 12 8.89 -10.42 -6.50
C LYS A 12 8.03 -9.74 -5.43
N ALA A 13 7.94 -8.41 -5.46
CA ALA A 13 7.16 -7.63 -4.50
C ALA A 13 5.66 -7.96 -4.53
N MET A 14 5.09 -8.21 -5.72
CA MET A 14 3.70 -8.66 -5.83
C MET A 14 3.50 -10.09 -5.31
N ALA A 15 4.49 -10.98 -5.52
CA ALA A 15 4.41 -12.37 -5.05
C ALA A 15 4.56 -12.48 -3.52
N GLU A 16 5.45 -11.69 -2.92
CA GLU A 16 5.79 -11.74 -1.49
C GLU A 16 4.99 -10.73 -0.65
N GLY A 17 4.33 -9.77 -1.29
CA GLY A 17 3.60 -8.71 -0.62
C GLY A 17 2.40 -9.21 0.19
N MET A 18 2.15 -8.54 1.31
CA MET A 18 1.00 -8.80 2.14
C MET A 18 -0.28 -8.42 1.41
N SER A 19 -1.35 -9.20 1.59
CA SER A 19 -2.70 -8.69 1.38
C SER A 19 -2.98 -7.50 2.32
N TYR A 20 -3.99 -6.70 2.00
CA TYR A 20 -4.44 -5.63 2.90
C TYR A 20 -4.83 -6.18 4.29
N ALA A 21 -5.49 -7.33 4.35
CA ALA A 21 -5.88 -7.98 5.60
C ALA A 21 -4.66 -8.33 6.47
N GLU A 22 -3.63 -8.94 5.89
CA GLU A 22 -2.38 -9.28 6.58
C GLU A 22 -1.65 -8.02 7.09
N TYR A 23 -1.56 -6.98 6.25
CA TYR A 23 -0.95 -5.70 6.66
C TYR A 23 -1.68 -5.06 7.85
N THR A 24 -3.01 -5.06 7.86
CA THR A 24 -3.77 -4.50 8.99
C THR A 24 -3.66 -5.36 10.25
N ALA A 25 -3.56 -6.69 10.09
CA ALA A 25 -3.32 -7.60 11.21
C ALA A 25 -1.93 -7.33 11.84
N LEU A 26 -0.89 -7.16 11.02
CA LEU A 26 0.45 -6.76 11.45
C LEU A 26 0.41 -5.43 12.22
N ASN A 27 -0.26 -4.40 11.67
CA ASN A 27 -0.38 -3.10 12.34
C ASN A 27 -1.07 -3.22 13.71
N LYS A 28 -2.19 -3.95 13.78
CA LYS A 28 -2.95 -4.20 15.03
C LYS A 28 -2.10 -4.95 16.05
N GLN A 29 -1.33 -5.95 15.62
CA GLN A 29 -0.43 -6.71 16.48
C GLN A 29 0.67 -5.81 17.05
N LEU A 30 1.40 -5.09 16.19
CA LEU A 30 2.50 -4.21 16.63
C LEU A 30 2.01 -3.09 17.55
N ALA A 31 0.84 -2.51 17.27
CA ALA A 31 0.22 -1.53 18.15
C ALA A 31 -0.04 -2.08 19.56
N LYS A 32 -0.51 -3.34 19.66
CA LYS A 32 -0.75 -4.03 20.94
C LYS A 32 0.55 -4.33 21.67
N GLU A 33 1.59 -4.70 20.95
CA GLU A 33 2.91 -5.01 21.50
C GLU A 33 3.74 -3.75 21.85
N GLY A 34 3.27 -2.56 21.48
CA GLY A 34 4.05 -1.33 21.65
C GLY A 34 5.26 -1.27 20.72
N LYS A 35 5.15 -1.85 19.53
CA LYS A 35 6.17 -1.90 18.48
C LYS A 35 5.69 -1.19 17.20
N THR A 36 6.57 -1.14 16.22
CA THR A 36 6.33 -0.56 14.88
C THR A 36 7.11 -1.33 13.82
N THR A 37 6.82 -1.16 12.54
CA THR A 37 7.76 -1.51 11.47
C THR A 37 8.84 -0.43 11.33
N GLY A 38 9.92 -0.74 10.62
CA GLY A 38 11.08 0.16 10.50
C GLY A 38 11.75 0.46 11.86
N SER A 39 12.17 1.71 12.04
CA SER A 39 12.86 2.16 13.26
C SER A 39 12.00 2.06 14.52
N GLN A 40 12.49 1.38 15.56
CA GLN A 40 11.82 1.21 16.86
C GLN A 40 11.93 2.46 17.76
N ASN A 41 11.50 3.62 17.26
CA ASN A 41 11.45 4.86 18.03
C ASN A 41 10.04 5.11 18.58
N GLU A 42 9.97 5.88 19.67
CA GLU A 42 8.72 6.14 20.39
C GLU A 42 7.65 6.81 19.52
N ALA A 43 8.06 7.74 18.65
CA ALA A 43 7.13 8.42 17.75
C ALA A 43 6.46 7.43 16.78
N TYR A 44 7.22 6.51 16.19
CA TYR A 44 6.69 5.51 15.25
C TYR A 44 5.81 4.47 15.95
N VAL A 45 6.16 4.06 17.17
CA VAL A 45 5.28 3.22 18.00
C VAL A 45 3.94 3.93 18.27
N ASN A 46 3.98 5.21 18.63
CA ASN A 46 2.78 6.00 18.87
C ASN A 46 1.94 6.18 17.60
N TYR A 47 2.58 6.44 16.45
CA TYR A 47 1.86 6.50 15.18
C TYR A 47 1.29 5.15 14.75
N THR A 48 1.96 4.04 15.03
CA THR A 48 1.42 2.69 14.78
C THR A 48 0.14 2.46 15.59
N LYS A 49 0.11 2.83 16.88
CA LYS A 49 -1.12 2.76 17.70
C LYS A 49 -2.26 3.62 17.14
N LEU A 50 -1.96 4.85 16.74
CA LEU A 50 -2.93 5.74 16.08
C LEU A 50 -3.40 5.18 14.74
N GLY A 51 -2.48 4.57 13.98
CA GLY A 51 -2.71 3.92 12.70
C GLY A 51 -3.73 2.79 12.83
N ALA A 52 -3.55 1.90 13.80
CA ALA A 52 -4.49 0.80 14.08
C ALA A 52 -5.92 1.31 14.34
N ALA A 53 -6.07 2.40 15.09
CA ALA A 53 -7.37 3.02 15.35
C ALA A 53 -8.00 3.64 14.08
N ARG A 54 -7.18 4.28 13.24
CA ARG A 54 -7.63 4.90 11.97
C ARG A 54 -8.03 3.86 10.93
N LEU A 55 -7.22 2.81 10.75
CA LEU A 55 -7.54 1.69 9.86
C LEU A 55 -8.90 1.10 10.24
N LYS A 56 -9.09 0.75 11.53
CA LYS A 56 -10.36 0.23 12.05
C LYS A 56 -11.54 1.18 11.78
N ARG A 57 -11.31 2.49 11.92
CA ARG A 57 -12.36 3.50 11.65
C ARG A 57 -12.77 3.47 10.19
N TRP A 58 -11.83 3.57 9.25
CA TRP A 58 -12.15 3.65 7.83
C TRP A 58 -12.65 2.33 7.26
N GLU A 59 -12.18 1.19 7.76
CA GLU A 59 -12.74 -0.13 7.45
C GLU A 59 -14.25 -0.18 7.69
N LYS A 60 -14.71 0.45 8.80
CA LYS A 60 -16.13 0.51 9.19
C LYS A 60 -16.89 1.65 8.51
N MET A 61 -16.28 2.82 8.39
CA MET A 61 -17.00 4.05 8.02
C MET A 61 -17.07 4.28 6.51
N TYR A 62 -16.15 3.70 5.75
CA TYR A 62 -16.08 3.93 4.31
C TYR A 62 -16.57 2.72 3.53
N THR A 63 -17.46 2.96 2.58
CA THR A 63 -17.85 2.04 1.52
C THR A 63 -17.95 2.86 0.24
N PRO A 64 -17.22 2.50 -0.83
CA PRO A 64 -17.32 3.24 -2.09
C PRO A 64 -18.74 3.10 -2.67
N THR A 65 -19.28 4.19 -3.21
CA THR A 65 -20.58 4.17 -3.90
C THR A 65 -20.40 3.69 -5.33
N GLU A 66 -21.45 3.13 -5.92
CA GLU A 66 -21.45 2.78 -7.34
C GLU A 66 -21.16 4.00 -8.23
N GLU A 67 -21.69 5.17 -7.88
CA GLU A 67 -21.43 6.44 -8.59
C GLU A 67 -19.95 6.81 -8.63
N PHE A 68 -19.20 6.48 -7.57
CA PHE A 68 -17.74 6.67 -7.56
C PHE A 68 -17.01 5.56 -8.33
N LEU A 69 -17.45 4.31 -8.19
CA LEU A 69 -16.78 3.15 -8.79
C LEU A 69 -16.93 3.09 -10.31
N GLN A 70 -18.09 3.45 -10.86
CA GLN A 70 -18.38 3.42 -12.30
C GLN A 70 -17.33 4.19 -13.14
N PRO A 71 -17.07 5.49 -12.91
CA PRO A 71 -16.06 6.21 -13.67
C PRO A 71 -14.65 5.71 -13.37
N LEU A 72 -14.38 5.21 -12.15
CA LEU A 72 -13.07 4.63 -11.82
C LEU A 72 -12.80 3.36 -12.62
N ALA A 73 -13.79 2.46 -12.73
CA ALA A 73 -13.70 1.20 -13.46
C ALA A 73 -13.33 1.41 -14.94
N THR A 74 -13.85 2.47 -15.58
CA THR A 74 -13.51 2.79 -16.97
C THR A 74 -12.05 3.17 -17.21
N ARG A 75 -11.30 3.48 -16.14
CA ARG A 75 -9.88 3.85 -16.20
C ARG A 75 -8.95 2.67 -15.89
N MET A 76 -9.50 1.52 -15.54
CA MET A 76 -8.74 0.33 -15.17
C MET A 76 -8.47 -0.55 -16.38
N HIS A 77 -7.30 -1.18 -16.40
CA HIS A 77 -6.94 -2.14 -17.43
C HIS A 77 -7.31 -3.57 -17.00
N ARG A 78 -7.62 -4.43 -17.98
CA ARG A 78 -7.86 -5.85 -17.70
C ARG A 78 -6.59 -6.49 -17.14
N GLY A 79 -6.70 -7.16 -15.99
CA GLY A 79 -5.56 -7.79 -15.31
C GLY A 79 -4.62 -6.79 -14.64
N GLU A 80 -5.08 -5.57 -14.38
CA GLU A 80 -4.35 -4.59 -13.59
C GLU A 80 -4.13 -5.07 -12.15
N GLN A 81 -2.98 -4.74 -11.59
CA GLN A 81 -2.55 -5.07 -10.24
C GLN A 81 -2.00 -3.83 -9.54
N TRP A 82 -2.19 -3.73 -8.23
CA TRP A 82 -1.75 -2.61 -7.42
C TRP A 82 -0.74 -3.04 -6.36
N LEU A 83 0.37 -2.33 -6.27
CA LEU A 83 1.37 -2.47 -5.23
C LEU A 83 1.44 -1.18 -4.41
N VAL A 84 1.41 -1.30 -3.07
CA VAL A 84 1.55 -0.15 -2.18
C VAL A 84 2.75 -0.32 -1.26
N PHE A 85 3.66 0.65 -1.27
CA PHE A 85 4.68 0.79 -0.22
C PHE A 85 4.05 1.47 0.98
N SER A 86 4.22 0.89 2.16
CA SER A 86 3.66 1.42 3.40
C SER A 86 4.52 1.06 4.59
N GLU A 87 4.24 1.68 5.72
CA GLU A 87 4.80 1.35 7.04
C GLU A 87 3.72 1.57 8.10
N THR A 88 3.77 0.82 9.20
CA THR A 88 2.69 0.87 10.21
C THR A 88 2.61 2.22 10.92
N TRP A 89 3.73 2.93 10.99
CA TRP A 89 3.85 4.26 11.56
C TRP A 89 3.44 5.38 10.58
N CYS A 90 3.16 5.07 9.31
CA CYS A 90 2.76 6.08 8.34
C CYS A 90 1.32 6.54 8.61
N GLY A 91 1.18 7.77 9.11
CA GLY A 91 -0.12 8.38 9.37
C GLY A 91 -0.99 8.50 8.11
N ASP A 92 -0.41 8.88 6.98
CA ASP A 92 -1.10 9.01 5.71
C ASP A 92 -1.55 7.65 5.16
N ALA A 93 -0.76 6.59 5.35
CA ALA A 93 -1.16 5.24 4.94
C ALA A 93 -2.37 4.77 5.74
N ALA A 94 -2.41 5.04 7.05
CA ALA A 94 -3.55 4.71 7.89
C ALA A 94 -4.84 5.46 7.49
N HIS A 95 -4.73 6.59 6.78
CA HIS A 95 -5.87 7.32 6.22
C HIS A 95 -6.26 6.86 4.82
N ASN A 96 -5.29 6.57 3.94
CA ASN A 96 -5.56 6.35 2.52
C ASN A 96 -5.68 4.87 2.15
N LEU A 97 -4.88 3.99 2.73
CA LEU A 97 -4.83 2.58 2.35
C LEU A 97 -6.16 1.82 2.48
N PRO A 98 -7.02 2.07 3.49
CA PRO A 98 -8.35 1.43 3.56
C PRO A 98 -9.25 1.76 2.37
N PHE A 99 -9.13 2.97 1.81
CA PHE A 99 -9.91 3.41 0.66
C PHE A 99 -9.41 2.70 -0.60
N ILE A 100 -8.09 2.72 -0.82
CA ILE A 100 -7.42 2.01 -1.92
C ILE A 100 -7.80 0.52 -1.90
N ALA A 101 -7.75 -0.12 -0.73
CA ALA A 101 -8.13 -1.53 -0.57
C ALA A 101 -9.58 -1.80 -0.95
N LYS A 102 -10.53 -0.97 -0.51
CA LYS A 102 -11.95 -1.10 -0.86
C LYS A 102 -12.22 -0.85 -2.34
N TRP A 103 -11.46 0.05 -2.98
CA TRP A 103 -11.56 0.26 -4.43
C TRP A 103 -11.01 -0.94 -5.19
N ALA A 104 -9.86 -1.48 -4.77
CA ALA A 104 -9.26 -2.65 -5.39
C ALA A 104 -10.20 -3.86 -5.29
N GLU A 105 -10.75 -4.12 -4.10
CA GLU A 105 -11.72 -5.19 -3.85
C GLU A 105 -12.96 -5.04 -4.74
N ALA A 106 -13.58 -3.86 -4.77
CA ALA A 106 -14.78 -3.61 -5.56
C ALA A 106 -14.57 -3.73 -7.08
N LEU A 107 -13.33 -3.50 -7.55
CA LEU A 107 -12.95 -3.59 -8.96
C LEU A 107 -12.32 -4.93 -9.34
N GLY A 108 -12.15 -5.85 -8.39
CA GLY A 108 -11.49 -7.14 -8.61
C GLY A 108 -9.99 -7.02 -8.94
N ILE A 109 -9.34 -5.97 -8.46
CA ILE A 109 -7.91 -5.71 -8.66
C ILE A 109 -7.13 -6.33 -7.50
N GLU A 110 -6.07 -7.08 -7.83
CA GLU A 110 -5.16 -7.60 -6.82
C GLU A 110 -4.37 -6.45 -6.20
N LEU A 111 -4.42 -6.32 -4.87
CA LEU A 111 -3.66 -5.33 -4.10
C LEU A 111 -2.68 -6.03 -3.17
N ARG A 112 -1.41 -5.62 -3.26
CA ARG A 112 -0.32 -6.06 -2.37
C ARG A 112 0.29 -4.87 -1.65
N VAL A 113 0.68 -5.08 -0.40
CA VAL A 113 1.32 -4.09 0.47
C VAL A 113 2.70 -4.61 0.87
N ILE A 114 3.72 -3.80 0.65
CA ILE A 114 5.10 -4.11 1.04
C ILE A 114 5.64 -3.03 1.98
N LEU A 115 6.54 -3.44 2.88
CA LEU A 115 7.21 -2.52 3.78
C LEU A 115 8.30 -1.75 3.02
N ARG A 116 8.25 -0.41 3.11
CA ARG A 116 9.18 0.49 2.42
C ARG A 116 10.62 0.22 2.83
N ASP A 117 10.87 0.08 4.13
CA ASP A 117 12.22 -0.01 4.69
C ASP A 117 12.88 -1.36 4.36
N GLU A 118 12.09 -2.39 4.03
CA GLU A 118 12.57 -3.69 3.57
C GLU A 118 12.74 -3.78 2.04
N ASN A 119 12.27 -2.77 1.30
CA ASN A 119 12.24 -2.76 -0.17
C ASN A 119 12.87 -1.50 -0.76
N LEU A 120 13.96 -1.00 -0.15
CA LEU A 120 14.59 0.27 -0.52
C LEU A 120 15.07 0.33 -1.98
N ASP A 121 15.65 -0.76 -2.50
CA ASP A 121 16.15 -0.82 -3.88
C ASP A 121 15.02 -0.58 -4.89
N LEU A 122 13.84 -1.15 -4.63
CA LEU A 122 12.67 -0.94 -5.45
C LEU A 122 12.05 0.44 -5.21
N MET A 123 11.98 0.89 -3.94
CA MET A 123 11.43 2.19 -3.54
C MET A 123 12.20 3.36 -4.18
N ASP A 124 13.51 3.23 -4.37
CA ASP A 124 14.34 4.24 -5.05
C ASP A 124 13.98 4.42 -6.53
N GLY A 125 13.25 3.46 -7.11
CA GLY A 125 12.62 3.61 -8.43
C GLY A 125 11.34 4.46 -8.43
N PHE A 126 10.82 4.83 -7.26
CA PHE A 126 9.51 5.47 -7.07
C PHE A 126 9.58 6.68 -6.12
N LEU A 127 10.65 7.46 -6.18
CA LEU A 127 10.78 8.65 -5.35
C LEU A 127 9.73 9.72 -5.70
N THR A 128 9.31 10.49 -4.69
CA THR A 128 8.50 11.70 -4.86
C THR A 128 9.42 12.91 -4.64
N GLY A 129 9.96 13.45 -5.73
CA GLY A 129 11.16 14.29 -5.67
C GLY A 129 12.34 13.43 -5.22
N ASP A 130 13.05 13.87 -4.18
CA ASP A 130 14.19 13.12 -3.61
C ASP A 130 13.80 12.28 -2.37
N ARG A 131 12.48 12.09 -2.14
CA ARG A 131 11.98 11.44 -0.92
C ARG A 131 11.33 10.10 -1.21
N ARG A 132 11.61 9.13 -0.32
CA ARG A 132 10.92 7.84 -0.22
C ARG A 132 9.58 8.00 0.52
N SER A 133 8.68 8.78 -0.09
CA SER A 133 7.36 9.08 0.47
C SER A 133 6.45 7.87 0.45
N ILE A 134 5.66 7.69 1.51
CA ILE A 134 4.64 6.64 1.65
C ILE A 134 3.34 7.23 2.22
N PRO A 135 2.17 6.64 1.91
CA PRO A 135 1.97 5.47 1.05
C PRO A 135 2.31 5.79 -0.42
N LYS A 136 2.90 4.84 -1.13
CA LYS A 136 3.21 4.97 -2.57
C LYS A 136 2.46 3.89 -3.34
N LEU A 137 1.48 4.29 -4.16
CA LEU A 137 0.73 3.35 -5.01
C LEU A 137 1.43 3.24 -6.37
N VAL A 138 1.66 2.01 -6.82
CA VAL A 138 2.14 1.67 -8.16
C VAL A 138 1.07 0.82 -8.84
N ARG A 139 0.52 1.34 -9.94
CA ARG A 139 -0.44 0.63 -10.79
C ARG A 139 0.33 -0.12 -11.88
N LEU A 140 0.06 -1.41 -12.01
CA LEU A 140 0.77 -2.33 -12.89
C LEU A 140 -0.19 -2.98 -13.88
N SER A 141 0.22 -3.11 -15.14
CA SER A 141 -0.48 -3.99 -16.09
C SER A 141 -0.25 -5.46 -15.72
N SER A 142 -0.95 -6.38 -16.39
CA SER A 142 -0.77 -7.83 -16.24
C SER A 142 0.66 -8.32 -16.54
N ASP A 143 1.45 -7.54 -17.29
CA ASP A 143 2.84 -7.85 -17.65
C ASP A 143 3.86 -7.07 -16.81
N PHE A 144 3.42 -6.55 -15.66
CA PHE A 144 4.21 -5.73 -14.72
C PHE A 144 4.77 -4.44 -15.34
N GLN A 145 4.10 -3.89 -16.36
CA GLN A 145 4.40 -2.55 -16.85
C GLN A 145 3.79 -1.51 -15.93
N ILE A 146 4.55 -0.48 -15.57
CA ILE A 146 4.07 0.60 -14.72
C ILE A 146 3.10 1.47 -15.53
N LEU A 147 1.84 1.48 -15.13
CA LEU A 147 0.80 2.31 -15.75
C LEU A 147 0.81 3.72 -15.17
N SER A 148 0.92 3.83 -13.84
CA SER A 148 1.00 5.12 -13.14
C SER A 148 1.42 4.92 -11.69
N THR A 149 1.82 6.02 -11.04
CA THR A 149 2.14 6.04 -9.62
C THR A 149 1.49 7.23 -8.93
N TRP A 150 1.14 7.07 -7.66
CA TRP A 150 0.75 8.15 -6.76
C TRP A 150 1.68 8.10 -5.55
#